data_AF-A0A632U6I3-F1
#
_entry.id   AF-A0A632U6I3-F1
#
_cell.length_a   1.000
_cell.length_b   1.000
_cell.length_c   1.000
_cell.angle_alpha   90.00
_cell.angle_beta   90.00
_cell.angle_gamma   90.00
#
_symmetry.space_group_name_H-M   'P 1'
#
loop_
_entity.id
_entity.type
_entity.pdbx_description
1 polymer ?
#
loop_
_entity_poly.entity_id
_entity_poly.type
_entity_poly.pdbx_seq_one_letter_code
_entity_poly.pdbx_strand_id
1 'polypeptide(L)'
;MINSAENKELLIDQCIFGYSDGHRLLSCSFNIPEKIISLLLPISDMAPGIMNLDNDGYISGLPIPTIKKYALIRTWPAYEMKRPGCVWSHVLFIPFELFSSINNLATLNKYFNKPAGNLSKYSEKITPFYHDIQDNYKISQGKVSDIIECVYDKNTRNNIIDTPTLANIENEIFAFWSHQWPKLRRSFSFTFTGVVDRQTLKITDKNDIIFHLTEGQLNEGKLNSQKNKSKWISTLSQDMMKEQPSELRNYLWNYGKYINGGRRKL
;
A
#
# COMPACT_ATOMS: atom_id res chain seq x y z
N MET A 1 17.36 -36.15 -14.00
CA MET A 1 15.89 -36.14 -13.93
C MET A 1 15.47 -34.76 -13.47
N ILE A 2 14.95 -33.95 -14.39
CA ILE A 2 14.52 -32.59 -14.12
C ILE A 2 13.15 -32.71 -13.43
N ASN A 3 13.08 -32.30 -12.16
CA ASN A 3 11.80 -32.14 -11.47
C ASN A 3 11.01 -31.06 -12.21
N SER A 4 9.99 -31.49 -12.95
CA SER A 4 8.90 -30.65 -13.41
C SER A 4 8.10 -30.21 -12.19
N ALA A 5 8.60 -29.22 -11.45
CA ALA A 5 7.73 -28.43 -10.60
C ALA A 5 6.73 -27.76 -11.54
N GLU A 6 5.46 -28.16 -11.46
CA GLU A 6 4.35 -27.45 -12.09
C GLU A 6 4.55 -25.96 -11.83
N ASN A 7 4.80 -25.19 -12.89
CA ASN A 7 4.95 -23.76 -12.82
C ASN A 7 3.54 -23.19 -12.59
N LYS A 8 3.04 -23.33 -11.35
CA LYS A 8 1.71 -22.90 -10.97
C LYS A 8 1.68 -21.39 -11.13
N GLU A 9 1.01 -20.94 -12.19
CA GLU A 9 0.84 -19.53 -12.45
C GLU A 9 0.13 -18.91 -11.24
N LEU A 10 0.87 -18.09 -10.49
CA LEU A 10 0.34 -17.45 -9.29
C LEU A 10 -0.53 -16.29 -9.73
N LEU A 11 -1.84 -16.52 -9.73
CA LEU A 11 -2.83 -15.52 -10.09
C LEU A 11 -3.13 -14.57 -8.93
N ILE A 12 -3.46 -13.32 -9.24
CA ILE A 12 -3.95 -12.33 -8.29
C ILE A 12 -5.48 -12.43 -8.27
N ASP A 13 -6.05 -12.67 -7.10
CA ASP A 13 -7.50 -12.56 -6.93
C ASP A 13 -7.86 -11.08 -6.78
N GLN A 14 -9.03 -10.67 -7.28
CA GLN A 14 -9.55 -9.32 -7.15
C GLN A 14 -10.98 -9.30 -6.63
N CYS A 15 -11.40 -8.14 -6.13
CA CYS A 15 -12.79 -7.84 -5.84
C CYS A 15 -13.08 -6.33 -5.94
N ILE A 16 -14.36 -5.99 -6.02
CA ILE A 16 -14.83 -4.62 -6.03
C ILE A 16 -15.85 -4.40 -4.91
N PHE A 17 -15.61 -3.36 -4.11
CA PHE A 17 -16.54 -2.80 -3.15
C PHE A 17 -17.15 -1.51 -3.71
N GLY A 18 -18.38 -1.24 -3.32
CA GLY A 18 -19.11 -0.05 -3.69
C GLY A 18 -20.50 -0.06 -3.05
N TYR A 19 -21.42 0.71 -3.62
CA TYR A 19 -22.70 0.99 -2.97
C TYR A 19 -23.87 0.26 -3.64
N SER A 20 -24.57 -0.56 -2.86
CA SER A 20 -25.88 -1.16 -3.18
C SER A 20 -26.63 -1.35 -1.86
N ASP A 21 -27.47 -0.36 -1.53
CA ASP A 21 -28.11 -0.19 -0.21
C ASP A 21 -27.11 -0.11 0.97
N GLY A 22 -25.95 0.47 0.70
CA GLY A 22 -24.83 0.59 1.63
C GLY A 22 -23.52 0.14 0.98
N HIS A 23 -22.41 0.51 1.61
CA HIS A 23 -21.08 0.07 1.16
C HIS A 23 -20.91 -1.42 1.43
N ARG A 24 -20.64 -2.20 0.39
CA ARG A 24 -20.56 -3.66 0.45
C ARG A 24 -19.68 -4.24 -0.64
N LEU A 25 -19.36 -5.52 -0.50
CA LEU A 25 -18.77 -6.32 -1.57
C LEU A 25 -19.80 -6.53 -2.69
N LEU A 26 -19.40 -6.26 -3.94
CA LEU A 26 -20.27 -6.36 -5.11
C LEU A 26 -19.87 -7.49 -6.07
N SER A 27 -18.57 -7.74 -6.23
CA SER A 27 -18.06 -8.85 -7.06
C SER A 27 -16.68 -9.27 -6.57
N CYS A 28 -16.37 -10.57 -6.64
CA CYS A 28 -15.13 -11.16 -6.16
C CYS A 28 -14.77 -12.40 -6.97
N SER A 29 -13.49 -12.58 -7.24
CA SER A 29 -12.95 -13.71 -8.02
C SER A 29 -12.78 -15.01 -7.24
N PHE A 30 -13.09 -15.01 -5.94
CA PHE A 30 -13.07 -16.19 -5.11
C PHE A 30 -14.12 -16.07 -4.00
N ASN A 31 -14.45 -17.21 -3.37
CA ASN A 31 -15.30 -17.20 -2.20
C ASN A 31 -14.53 -16.61 -1.01
N ILE A 32 -14.74 -15.33 -0.73
CA ILE A 32 -14.06 -14.60 0.33
C ILE A 32 -14.73 -14.86 1.68
N PRO A 33 -13.98 -15.31 2.72
CA PRO A 33 -14.57 -15.56 4.02
C PRO A 33 -15.17 -14.30 4.65
N GLU A 34 -16.33 -14.41 5.30
CA GLU A 34 -17.04 -13.28 5.92
C GLU A 34 -16.16 -12.44 6.86
N LYS A 35 -15.31 -13.09 7.66
CA LYS A 35 -14.36 -12.38 8.55
C LYS A 35 -13.42 -11.44 7.79
N ILE A 36 -13.06 -11.79 6.55
CA ILE A 36 -12.23 -10.94 5.70
C ILE A 36 -13.05 -9.82 5.08
N ILE A 37 -14.31 -10.09 4.70
CA ILE A 37 -15.24 -9.03 4.28
C ILE A 37 -15.39 -8.00 5.40
N SER A 38 -15.70 -8.43 6.63
CA SER A 38 -15.83 -7.53 7.79
C SER A 38 -14.57 -6.73 8.09
N LEU A 39 -13.39 -7.31 7.87
CA LEU A 39 -12.11 -6.60 7.97
C LEU A 39 -11.97 -5.50 6.90
N LEU A 40 -12.34 -5.81 5.66
CA LEU A 40 -12.13 -4.93 4.51
C LEU A 40 -13.21 -3.87 4.34
N LEU A 41 -14.44 -4.09 4.82
CA LEU A 41 -15.53 -3.11 4.74
C LEU A 41 -15.11 -1.69 5.18
N PRO A 42 -14.57 -1.47 6.40
CA PRO A 42 -14.18 -0.13 6.83
C PRO A 42 -12.94 0.42 6.10
N ILE A 43 -12.06 -0.43 5.59
CA ILE A 43 -10.79 -0.01 4.92
C ILE A 43 -11.04 0.33 3.45
N SER A 44 -12.02 -0.33 2.84
CA SER A 44 -12.44 -0.14 1.46
C SER A 44 -13.52 0.94 1.31
N ASP A 45 -13.97 1.56 2.39
CA ASP A 45 -14.84 2.74 2.30
C ASP A 45 -14.00 4.02 2.26
N MET A 46 -14.65 5.18 2.20
CA MET A 46 -13.97 6.46 2.35
C MET A 46 -13.33 6.57 3.73
N ALA A 47 -12.01 6.82 3.77
CA ALA A 47 -11.31 6.91 5.04
C ALA A 47 -11.85 8.08 5.89
N PRO A 48 -11.89 7.93 7.23
CA PRO A 48 -12.47 8.94 8.11
C PRO A 48 -11.83 10.32 7.93
N GLY A 49 -12.67 11.36 7.88
CA GLY A 49 -12.25 12.76 7.78
C GLY A 49 -11.84 13.22 6.37
N ILE A 50 -11.73 12.32 5.40
CA ILE A 50 -11.55 12.71 4.00
C ILE A 50 -12.89 13.21 3.46
N MET A 51 -12.92 14.46 2.99
CA MET A 51 -14.14 15.07 2.46
C MET A 51 -14.16 15.12 0.93
N ASN A 52 -13.00 15.31 0.30
CA ASN A 52 -12.84 15.34 -1.15
C ASN A 52 -11.72 14.39 -1.55
N LEU A 53 -11.91 13.73 -2.69
CA LEU A 53 -10.89 12.87 -3.29
C LEU A 53 -10.56 13.38 -4.68
N ASP A 54 -9.28 13.43 -5.01
CA ASP A 54 -8.88 13.58 -6.40
C ASP A 54 -9.42 12.39 -7.23
N ASN A 55 -9.55 12.58 -8.54
CA ASN A 55 -10.04 11.54 -9.45
C ASN A 55 -9.23 10.25 -9.39
N ASP A 56 -7.93 10.35 -9.08
CA ASP A 56 -7.01 9.21 -8.96
C ASP A 56 -7.18 8.43 -7.66
N GLY A 57 -7.87 9.01 -6.67
CA GLY A 57 -8.14 8.37 -5.39
C GLY A 57 -6.88 8.14 -4.55
N TYR A 58 -6.88 7.08 -3.74
CA TYR A 58 -5.76 6.69 -2.90
C TYR A 58 -5.64 5.18 -2.76
N ILE A 59 -4.50 4.74 -2.24
CA ILE A 59 -4.25 3.33 -1.96
C ILE A 59 -4.24 3.04 -0.46
N SER A 60 -4.56 1.83 -0.07
CA SER A 60 -4.33 1.29 1.26
C SER A 60 -3.82 -0.15 1.14
N GLY A 61 -3.10 -0.62 2.14
CA GLY A 61 -2.45 -1.91 2.07
C GLY A 61 -2.38 -2.60 3.42
N LEU A 62 -2.73 -3.88 3.46
CA LEU A 62 -2.59 -4.69 4.66
C LEU A 62 -2.40 -6.18 4.34
N PRO A 63 -1.65 -6.90 5.20
CA PRO A 63 -1.54 -8.35 5.09
C PRO A 63 -2.77 -9.06 5.65
N ILE A 64 -3.12 -10.20 5.07
CA ILE A 64 -4.19 -11.09 5.55
C ILE A 64 -3.61 -12.49 5.74
N PRO A 65 -2.90 -12.74 6.87
CA PRO A 65 -2.16 -13.98 7.09
C PRO A 65 -3.02 -15.24 7.07
N THR A 66 -4.28 -15.13 7.51
CA THR A 66 -5.24 -16.25 7.56
C THR A 66 -5.52 -16.86 6.19
N ILE A 67 -5.38 -16.10 5.10
CA ILE A 67 -5.51 -16.58 3.72
C ILE A 67 -4.21 -16.51 2.93
N LYS A 68 -3.08 -16.15 3.56
CA LYS A 68 -1.75 -15.98 2.95
C LYS A 68 -1.71 -15.01 1.75
N LYS A 69 -2.50 -13.94 1.82
CA LYS A 69 -2.54 -12.89 0.79
C LYS A 69 -2.34 -11.51 1.38
N TYR A 70 -1.92 -10.58 0.55
CA TYR A 70 -1.90 -9.16 0.84
C TYR A 70 -3.05 -8.48 0.12
N ALA A 71 -3.83 -7.65 0.82
CA ALA A 71 -4.85 -6.81 0.20
C ALA A 71 -4.25 -5.44 -0.10
N LEU A 72 -4.09 -5.13 -1.38
CA LEU A 72 -3.80 -3.78 -1.86
C LEU A 72 -5.10 -3.20 -2.43
N ILE A 73 -5.53 -2.07 -1.90
CA ILE A 73 -6.84 -1.48 -2.17
C ILE A 73 -6.60 -0.15 -2.85
N ARG A 74 -7.32 0.12 -3.95
CA ARG A 74 -7.43 1.46 -4.51
C ARG A 74 -8.86 1.95 -4.41
N THR A 75 -9.03 3.12 -3.81
CA THR A 75 -10.31 3.76 -3.53
C THR A 75 -10.44 5.04 -4.33
N TRP A 76 -11.49 5.17 -5.14
CA TRP A 76 -11.79 6.35 -5.95
C TRP A 76 -13.15 6.94 -5.58
N PRO A 77 -13.35 8.26 -5.79
CA PRO A 77 -14.68 8.84 -5.70
C PRO A 77 -15.62 8.25 -6.78
N ALA A 78 -16.87 7.98 -6.41
CA ALA A 78 -17.94 7.54 -7.30
C ALA A 78 -18.90 8.71 -7.61
N TYR A 79 -18.39 9.72 -8.34
CA TYR A 79 -19.12 10.97 -8.62
C TYR A 79 -20.42 10.79 -9.42
N GLU A 80 -20.55 9.68 -10.13
CA GLU A 80 -21.77 9.29 -10.82
C GLU A 80 -22.93 8.92 -9.86
N MET A 81 -22.64 8.69 -8.58
CA MET A 81 -23.65 8.38 -7.57
C MET A 81 -24.26 9.65 -6.98
N LYS A 82 -25.58 9.65 -6.78
CA LYS A 82 -26.32 10.81 -6.25
C LYS A 82 -25.93 11.20 -4.82
N ARG A 83 -25.41 10.24 -4.03
CA ARG A 83 -25.08 10.44 -2.62
C ARG A 83 -23.61 10.88 -2.49
N PRO A 84 -23.31 12.05 -1.90
CA PRO A 84 -21.95 12.46 -1.61
C PRO A 84 -21.20 11.45 -0.74
N GLY A 85 -19.89 11.34 -0.96
CA GLY A 85 -19.01 10.43 -0.21
C GLY A 85 -19.03 8.97 -0.67
N CYS A 86 -19.78 8.62 -1.72
CA CYS A 86 -19.70 7.28 -2.30
C CYS A 86 -18.36 7.06 -2.97
N VAL A 87 -17.84 5.85 -2.83
CA VAL A 87 -16.57 5.42 -3.40
C VAL A 87 -16.68 4.08 -4.10
N TRP A 88 -15.75 3.85 -5.02
CA TRP A 88 -15.44 2.53 -5.55
C TRP A 88 -14.10 2.09 -4.99
N SER A 89 -14.01 0.84 -4.55
CA SER A 89 -12.75 0.28 -4.06
C SER A 89 -12.45 -1.06 -4.66
N HIS A 90 -11.40 -1.08 -5.48
CA HIS A 90 -10.87 -2.29 -6.09
C HIS A 90 -9.79 -2.85 -5.18
N VAL A 91 -9.94 -4.10 -4.77
CA VAL A 91 -8.96 -4.83 -3.95
C VAL A 91 -8.25 -5.87 -4.82
N LEU A 92 -6.92 -5.82 -4.81
CA LEU A 92 -6.05 -6.87 -5.31
C LEU A 92 -5.56 -7.71 -4.14
N PHE A 93 -5.84 -9.01 -4.19
CA PHE A 93 -5.35 -10.00 -3.24
C PHE A 93 -4.13 -10.71 -3.83
N ILE A 94 -2.96 -10.23 -3.44
CA ILE A 94 -1.66 -10.71 -3.93
C ILE A 94 -1.21 -11.89 -3.07
N PRO A 95 -1.07 -13.12 -3.61
CA PRO A 95 -0.45 -14.22 -2.89
C PRO A 95 0.92 -13.83 -2.32
N PHE A 96 1.19 -14.21 -1.08
CA PHE A 96 2.46 -13.90 -0.43
C PHE A 96 3.68 -14.39 -1.23
N GLU A 97 3.51 -15.51 -1.94
CA GLU A 97 4.50 -16.11 -2.82
C GLU A 97 4.94 -15.18 -3.95
N LEU A 98 4.07 -14.28 -4.44
CA LEU A 98 4.42 -13.33 -5.50
C LEU A 98 5.44 -12.26 -5.07
N PHE A 99 5.53 -11.93 -3.78
CA PHE A 99 6.44 -10.87 -3.30
C PHE A 99 7.93 -11.17 -3.48
N SER A 100 8.31 -12.43 -3.71
CA SER A 100 9.69 -12.81 -4.07
C SER A 100 9.97 -12.75 -5.57
N SER A 101 8.94 -12.58 -6.40
CA SER A 101 9.08 -12.56 -7.87
C SER A 101 8.90 -11.17 -8.45
N ILE A 102 8.25 -10.25 -7.73
CA ILE A 102 8.02 -8.87 -8.18
C ILE A 102 9.14 -7.97 -7.67
N ASN A 103 10.00 -7.49 -8.55
CA ASN A 103 11.09 -6.57 -8.16
C ASN A 103 10.54 -5.22 -7.72
N ASN A 104 9.75 -4.59 -8.59
CA ASN A 104 9.12 -3.29 -8.40
C ASN A 104 7.60 -3.45 -8.17
N LEU A 105 7.15 -3.19 -6.94
CA LEU A 105 5.75 -3.31 -6.55
C LEU A 105 4.87 -2.20 -7.13
N ALA A 106 5.44 -1.09 -7.62
CA ALA A 106 4.66 -0.06 -8.32
C ALA A 106 3.95 -0.60 -9.56
N THR A 107 4.48 -1.68 -10.17
CA THR A 107 3.83 -2.36 -11.30
C THR A 107 2.43 -2.88 -10.97
N LEU A 108 2.12 -3.10 -9.69
CA LEU A 108 0.78 -3.52 -9.24
C LEU A 108 -0.31 -2.49 -9.57
N ASN A 109 0.05 -1.21 -9.73
CA ASN A 109 -0.90 -0.17 -10.10
C ASN A 109 -1.59 -0.42 -11.44
N LYS A 110 -0.93 -1.16 -12.35
CA LYS A 110 -1.48 -1.49 -13.68
C LYS A 110 -2.69 -2.43 -13.62
N TYR A 111 -2.86 -3.15 -12.52
CA TYR A 111 -3.99 -4.05 -12.31
C TYR A 111 -5.21 -3.34 -11.72
N PHE A 112 -5.04 -2.13 -11.19
CA PHE A 112 -6.19 -1.36 -10.76
C PHE A 112 -7.00 -0.84 -11.95
N ASN A 113 -8.30 -0.97 -11.80
CA ASN A 113 -9.27 -0.58 -12.81
C ASN A 113 -10.51 -0.05 -12.09
N LYS A 114 -10.80 1.24 -12.29
CA LYS A 114 -12.02 1.87 -11.76
C LYS A 114 -13.23 1.28 -12.50
N PRO A 115 -14.31 0.89 -11.81
CA PRO A 115 -15.48 0.35 -12.47
C PRO A 115 -16.15 1.40 -13.37
N ALA A 116 -16.60 0.96 -14.53
CA ALA A 116 -17.30 1.78 -15.53
C ALA A 116 -18.42 0.94 -16.18
N GLY A 117 -19.38 0.51 -15.36
CA GLY A 117 -20.47 -0.37 -15.78
C GLY A 117 -20.31 -1.80 -15.27
N ASN A 118 -20.13 -2.78 -16.17
CA ASN A 118 -20.19 -4.20 -15.83
C ASN A 118 -19.09 -4.61 -14.81
N LEU A 119 -19.52 -5.25 -13.73
CA LEU A 119 -18.67 -5.71 -12.62
C LEU A 119 -18.22 -7.18 -12.75
N SER A 120 -18.61 -7.90 -13.82
CA SER A 120 -18.27 -9.31 -14.03
C SER A 120 -16.75 -9.54 -14.08
N LYS A 121 -15.99 -8.59 -14.62
CA LYS A 121 -14.51 -8.66 -14.69
C LYS A 121 -13.85 -8.86 -13.31
N TYR A 122 -14.46 -8.37 -12.23
CA TYR A 122 -13.92 -8.52 -10.88
C TYR A 122 -14.19 -9.91 -10.27
N SER A 123 -14.94 -10.76 -10.97
CA SER A 123 -15.11 -12.18 -10.64
C SER A 123 -14.07 -13.08 -11.30
N GLU A 124 -13.17 -12.51 -12.10
CA GLU A 124 -12.08 -13.21 -12.75
C GLU A 124 -10.76 -12.93 -12.04
N LYS A 125 -9.83 -13.89 -12.10
CA LYS A 125 -8.48 -13.69 -11.57
C LYS A 125 -7.61 -12.96 -12.57
N ILE A 126 -6.60 -12.25 -12.08
CA ILE A 126 -5.65 -11.53 -12.90
C ILE A 126 -4.38 -12.37 -13.05
N THR A 127 -3.96 -12.61 -14.29
CA THR A 127 -2.63 -13.14 -14.59
C THR A 127 -1.62 -12.01 -14.51
N PRO A 128 -0.65 -12.04 -13.58
CA PRO A 128 0.36 -11.01 -13.50
C PRO A 128 1.30 -11.07 -14.70
N PHE A 129 1.55 -9.91 -15.31
CA PHE A 129 2.59 -9.75 -16.33
C PHE A 129 3.91 -9.37 -15.66
N TYR A 130 4.92 -10.22 -15.78
CA TYR A 130 6.23 -10.05 -15.11
C TYR A 130 7.23 -9.19 -15.89
N HIS A 131 6.77 -8.27 -16.74
CA HIS A 131 7.71 -7.39 -17.43
C HIS A 131 8.19 -6.29 -16.49
N ASP A 132 9.52 -6.23 -16.28
CA ASP A 132 10.20 -5.11 -15.63
C ASP A 132 10.07 -3.87 -16.53
N ILE A 133 8.88 -3.27 -16.53
CA ILE A 133 8.69 -1.96 -17.10
C ILE A 133 9.22 -0.98 -16.06
N GLN A 134 10.32 -0.32 -16.41
CA GLN A 134 10.79 0.84 -15.68
C GLN A 134 9.80 1.98 -15.92
N ASP A 135 8.75 2.03 -15.11
CA ASP A 135 7.97 3.24 -15.00
C ASP A 135 8.83 4.25 -14.22
N ASN A 136 9.19 5.36 -14.88
CA ASN A 136 9.97 6.45 -14.29
C ASN A 136 9.08 7.26 -13.32
N TYR A 137 8.79 6.68 -12.16
CA TYR A 137 8.14 7.39 -11.07
C TYR A 137 9.13 8.33 -10.39
N LYS A 138 8.79 9.62 -10.31
CA LYS A 138 9.54 10.57 -9.50
C LYS A 138 9.19 10.35 -8.03
N ILE A 139 10.22 10.23 -7.20
CA ILE A 139 10.11 10.12 -5.74
C ILE A 139 10.92 11.23 -5.06
N SER A 140 10.48 11.66 -3.88
CA SER A 140 11.20 12.61 -3.04
C SER A 140 12.01 11.90 -1.97
N GLN A 141 13.32 12.15 -1.94
CA GLN A 141 14.21 11.61 -0.90
C GLN A 141 13.75 12.00 0.51
N GLY A 142 13.20 13.22 0.69
CA GLY A 142 12.69 13.70 1.97
C GLY A 142 11.54 12.82 2.49
N LYS A 143 10.53 12.61 1.65
CA LYS A 143 9.35 11.79 1.95
C LYS A 143 9.70 10.32 2.18
N VAL A 144 10.59 9.76 1.35
CA VAL A 144 11.13 8.40 1.58
C VAL A 144 11.83 8.32 2.93
N SER A 145 12.61 9.35 3.30
CA SER A 145 13.27 9.40 4.60
C SER A 145 12.26 9.48 5.75
N ASP A 146 11.13 10.16 5.59
CA ASP A 146 10.06 10.20 6.60
C ASP A 146 9.42 8.82 6.79
N ILE A 147 9.17 8.11 5.69
CA ILE A 147 8.67 6.72 5.72
C ILE A 147 9.66 5.78 6.42
N ILE A 148 10.95 5.87 6.08
CA ILE A 148 12.01 5.06 6.71
C ILE A 148 12.07 5.30 8.22
N GLU A 149 12.08 6.57 8.63
CA GLU A 149 12.13 6.97 10.03
C GLU A 149 10.90 6.43 10.79
N CYS A 150 9.70 6.66 10.26
CA CYS A 150 8.43 6.21 10.82
C CYS A 150 8.38 4.67 11.02
N VAL A 151 8.90 3.90 10.07
CA VAL A 151 8.77 2.44 10.10
C VAL A 151 9.90 1.73 10.87
N TYR A 152 11.11 2.29 10.86
CA TYR A 152 12.29 1.61 11.41
C TYR A 152 12.89 2.30 12.64
N ASP A 153 12.69 3.60 12.86
CA ASP A 153 13.24 4.27 14.04
C ASP A 153 12.34 4.04 15.26
N LYS A 154 12.79 3.15 16.15
CA LYS A 154 12.11 2.84 17.42
C LYS A 154 11.93 4.04 18.33
N ASN A 155 12.74 5.09 18.16
CA ASN A 155 12.59 6.31 18.96
C ASN A 155 11.38 7.13 18.50
N THR A 156 10.90 6.91 17.27
CA THR A 156 9.64 7.45 16.79
C THR A 156 8.49 6.55 17.21
N ARG A 157 7.78 6.93 18.28
CA ARG A 157 6.53 6.26 18.70
C ARG A 157 5.32 6.63 17.85
N ASN A 158 5.54 7.24 16.69
CA ASN A 158 4.49 7.86 15.91
C ASN A 158 4.49 7.27 14.50
N ASN A 159 3.49 6.45 14.21
CA ASN A 159 3.25 5.88 12.89
C ASN A 159 2.49 6.84 11.95
N ILE A 160 2.36 8.12 12.28
CA ILE A 160 1.59 9.10 11.50
C ILE A 160 2.53 9.99 10.69
N ILE A 161 2.30 10.07 9.38
CA ILE A 161 2.98 10.99 8.47
C ILE A 161 1.96 11.97 7.88
N ASP A 162 2.19 13.27 8.07
CA ASP A 162 1.37 14.31 7.47
C ASP A 162 1.70 14.44 5.98
N THR A 163 0.68 14.49 5.12
CA THR A 163 0.82 14.71 3.69
C THR A 163 -0.24 15.70 3.19
N PRO A 164 0.12 16.69 2.35
CA PRO A 164 -0.83 17.70 1.91
C PRO A 164 -1.84 17.15 0.90
N THR A 165 -1.48 16.13 0.14
CA THR A 165 -2.37 15.48 -0.85
C THR A 165 -2.08 13.98 -0.94
N LEU A 166 -3.02 13.23 -1.53
CA LEU A 166 -2.96 11.79 -1.74
C LEU A 166 -1.94 11.39 -2.83
N ALA A 167 -1.97 12.08 -3.97
CA ALA A 167 -1.10 11.80 -5.12
C ALA A 167 0.40 11.96 -4.82
N ASN A 168 0.73 12.70 -3.75
CA ASN A 168 2.09 13.11 -3.44
C ASN A 168 2.94 12.06 -2.72
N ILE A 169 2.40 10.91 -2.30
CA ILE A 169 3.13 9.95 -1.47
C ILE A 169 3.10 8.51 -2.00
N GLU A 170 2.24 8.22 -2.97
CA GLU A 170 2.02 6.86 -3.48
C GLU A 170 3.30 6.24 -4.04
N ASN A 171 4.07 7.00 -4.83
CA ASN A 171 5.32 6.52 -5.42
C ASN A 171 6.35 6.18 -4.33
N GLU A 172 6.44 6.99 -3.28
CA GLU A 172 7.33 6.75 -2.15
C GLU A 172 6.92 5.53 -1.32
N ILE A 173 5.62 5.29 -1.15
CA ILE A 173 5.10 4.05 -0.53
C ILE A 173 5.59 2.84 -1.32
N PHE A 174 5.40 2.83 -2.65
CA PHE A 174 5.83 1.71 -3.49
C PHE A 174 7.35 1.57 -3.55
N ALA A 175 8.10 2.67 -3.58
CA ALA A 175 9.56 2.63 -3.56
C ALA A 175 10.08 2.01 -2.25
N PHE A 176 9.57 2.48 -1.12
CA PHE A 176 9.90 1.91 0.18
C PHE A 176 9.51 0.43 0.28
N TRP A 177 8.28 0.09 -0.11
CA TRP A 177 7.79 -1.29 -0.06
C TRP A 177 8.60 -2.22 -0.97
N SER A 178 8.98 -1.76 -2.16
CA SER A 178 9.85 -2.49 -3.10
C SER A 178 11.28 -2.63 -2.59
N HIS A 179 11.74 -1.75 -1.71
CA HIS A 179 13.07 -1.88 -1.13
C HIS A 179 13.14 -2.94 -0.02
N GLN A 180 12.02 -3.26 0.63
CA GLN A 180 11.97 -4.30 1.66
C GLN A 180 12.28 -5.68 1.08
N TRP A 181 12.89 -6.56 1.88
CA TRP A 181 13.09 -7.95 1.47
C TRP A 181 11.77 -8.73 1.41
N PRO A 182 11.66 -9.80 0.60
CA PRO A 182 10.38 -10.44 0.28
C PRO A 182 9.49 -10.80 1.47
N LYS A 183 10.09 -11.29 2.55
CA LYS A 183 9.34 -11.66 3.76
C LYS A 183 8.77 -10.46 4.51
N LEU A 184 9.47 -9.32 4.51
CA LEU A 184 9.03 -8.10 5.19
C LEU A 184 7.94 -7.37 4.42
N ARG A 185 7.96 -7.44 3.08
CA ARG A 185 6.90 -6.89 2.24
C ARG A 185 5.51 -7.42 2.62
N ARG A 186 5.44 -8.70 3.02
CA ARG A 186 4.21 -9.40 3.44
C ARG A 186 3.66 -8.95 4.78
N SER A 187 4.33 -8.03 5.49
CA SER A 187 3.88 -7.50 6.77
C SER A 187 3.78 -5.98 6.79
N PHE A 188 4.04 -5.30 5.66
CA PHE A 188 3.85 -3.86 5.57
C PHE A 188 2.36 -3.50 5.57
N SER A 189 1.99 -2.43 6.24
CA SER A 189 0.60 -1.98 6.32
C SER A 189 0.54 -0.46 6.36
N PHE A 190 -0.36 0.11 5.56
CA PHE A 190 -0.52 1.55 5.47
C PHE A 190 -1.97 1.92 5.12
N THR A 191 -2.41 3.06 5.62
CA THR A 191 -3.73 3.62 5.34
C THR A 191 -3.71 5.15 5.36
N PHE A 192 -4.82 5.78 5.01
CA PHE A 192 -5.00 7.22 5.00
C PHE A 192 -6.11 7.65 5.96
N THR A 193 -6.09 8.93 6.37
CA THR A 193 -7.15 9.57 7.16
C THR A 193 -7.11 11.08 6.94
N GLY A 194 -8.27 11.75 6.99
CA GLY A 194 -8.37 13.22 7.03
C GLY A 194 -8.91 13.75 8.36
N VAL A 195 -8.83 12.96 9.45
CA VAL A 195 -9.32 13.41 10.76
C VAL A 195 -8.49 14.58 11.26
N VAL A 196 -9.13 15.75 11.34
CA VAL A 196 -8.51 17.05 11.65
C VAL A 196 -7.70 17.07 12.94
N ASP A 197 -8.13 16.34 13.98
CA ASP A 197 -7.40 16.27 15.24
C ASP A 197 -6.56 15.00 15.34
N ARG A 198 -5.26 15.16 15.14
CA ARG A 198 -4.27 14.10 15.30
C ARG A 198 -4.26 13.45 16.69
N GLN A 199 -4.67 14.15 17.74
CA GLN A 199 -4.76 13.59 19.10
C GLN A 199 -5.90 12.58 19.24
N THR A 200 -6.92 12.67 18.37
CA THR A 200 -8.01 11.69 18.30
C THR A 200 -7.64 10.45 17.50
N LEU A 201 -6.60 10.52 16.67
CA LEU A 201 -6.02 9.35 16.04
C LEU A 201 -5.42 8.48 17.13
N LYS A 202 -6.12 7.38 17.44
CA LYS A 202 -5.54 6.34 18.27
C LYS A 202 -4.32 5.82 17.52
N ILE A 203 -3.12 6.10 18.04
CA ILE A 203 -1.91 5.38 17.64
C ILE A 203 -2.23 3.92 17.92
N THR A 204 -2.46 3.15 16.85
CA THR A 204 -2.71 1.72 16.95
C THR A 204 -1.56 0.99 16.30
N ASP A 205 -1.11 -0.10 16.93
CA ASP A 205 -0.11 -1.00 16.37
C ASP A 205 -0.63 -1.83 15.17
N LYS A 206 -1.82 -1.48 14.63
CA LYS A 206 -2.46 -2.21 13.55
C LYS A 206 -1.88 -1.88 12.18
N ASN A 207 -1.36 -0.66 12.01
CA ASN A 207 -0.74 -0.20 10.77
C ASN A 207 0.68 0.28 11.04
N ASP A 208 1.60 -0.03 10.13
CA ASP A 208 2.96 0.53 10.19
C ASP A 208 2.95 2.03 9.91
N ILE A 209 2.05 2.51 9.04
CA ILE A 209 1.90 3.93 8.73
C ILE A 209 0.42 4.32 8.61
N ILE A 210 0.08 5.50 9.11
CA ILE A 210 -1.16 6.22 8.86
C ILE A 210 -0.78 7.55 8.21
N PHE A 211 -1.17 7.75 6.96
CA PHE A 211 -0.98 9.02 6.26
C PHE A 211 -2.14 9.96 6.60
N HIS A 212 -1.82 11.06 7.28
CA HIS A 212 -2.80 12.06 7.67
C HIS A 212 -2.83 13.18 6.62
N LEU A 213 -3.99 13.35 6.00
CA LEU A 213 -4.25 14.40 5.02
C LEU A 213 -4.53 15.71 5.71
N THR A 214 -3.68 16.70 5.45
CA THR A 214 -3.77 18.04 6.04
C THR A 214 -4.46 19.04 5.11
N GLU A 215 -5.29 18.57 4.17
CA GLU A 215 -5.92 19.40 3.13
C GLU A 215 -6.65 20.60 3.76
N GLY A 216 -6.36 21.81 3.27
CA GLY A 216 -6.93 23.06 3.80
C GLY A 216 -6.25 23.63 5.06
N GLN A 217 -5.37 22.88 5.73
CA GLN A 217 -4.45 23.44 6.70
C GLN A 217 -3.16 23.88 5.98
N LEU A 218 -3.21 25.09 5.40
CA LEU A 218 -2.01 25.87 5.07
C LEU A 218 -1.30 26.28 6.35
N ASN A 219 -0.81 25.31 7.10
CA ASN A 219 0.48 25.48 7.70
C ASN A 219 1.42 24.71 6.79
N GLU A 220 2.37 25.41 6.19
CA GLU A 220 3.70 24.86 5.90
C GLU A 220 4.33 24.40 7.23
N GLY A 221 3.65 23.49 7.92
CA GLY A 221 3.99 22.96 9.22
C GLY A 221 5.08 21.97 8.98
N LYS A 222 6.28 22.48 8.70
CA LYS A 222 7.56 21.81 8.81
C LYS A 222 7.42 20.30 8.62
N LEU A 223 7.21 19.83 7.37
CA LEU A 223 7.71 18.52 6.97
C LEU A 223 9.12 18.49 7.53
N ASN A 224 9.36 17.79 8.65
CA ASN A 224 10.48 18.02 9.58
C ASN A 224 11.75 18.31 8.79
N SER A 225 11.96 19.59 8.48
CA SER A 225 12.75 19.93 7.32
C SER A 225 14.16 19.92 7.83
N GLN A 226 14.88 18.85 7.50
CA GLN A 226 16.31 18.75 7.70
C GLN A 226 16.76 18.87 9.17
N LYS A 227 15.95 18.45 10.16
CA LYS A 227 16.58 18.02 11.43
C LYS A 227 17.49 16.85 11.09
N ASN A 228 18.76 16.90 11.54
CA ASN A 228 19.83 15.92 11.27
C ASN A 228 19.30 14.48 11.31
N LYS A 229 18.78 13.99 10.18
CA LYS A 229 18.38 12.60 10.06
C LYS A 229 19.63 11.78 10.23
N SER A 230 19.49 10.66 10.93
CA SER A 230 20.62 9.77 11.16
C SER A 230 21.23 9.36 9.80
N LYS A 231 22.55 9.20 9.77
CA LYS A 231 23.30 8.90 8.53
C LYS A 231 22.78 7.64 7.82
N TRP A 232 22.25 6.67 8.57
CA TRP A 232 21.70 5.45 7.99
C TRP A 232 20.39 5.69 7.24
N ILE A 233 19.52 6.60 7.71
CA ILE A 233 18.27 6.98 7.01
C ILE A 233 18.60 7.66 5.68
N SER A 234 19.55 8.61 5.68
CA SER A 234 19.94 9.30 4.46
C SER A 234 20.63 8.37 3.45
N THR A 235 21.44 7.43 3.93
CA THR A 235 22.06 6.40 3.08
C THR A 235 21.01 5.49 2.44
N LEU A 236 20.04 5.02 3.23
CA LEU A 236 18.98 4.14 2.74
C LEU A 236 18.04 4.87 1.76
N SER A 237 17.70 6.14 2.04
CA SER A 237 16.85 6.92 1.14
C SER A 237 17.54 7.21 -0.18
N GLN A 238 18.84 7.58 -0.19
CA GLN A 238 19.63 7.73 -1.42
C GLN A 238 19.70 6.43 -2.22
N ASP A 239 19.81 5.29 -1.54
CA ASP A 239 19.86 4.00 -2.21
C ASP A 239 18.55 3.65 -2.93
N MET A 240 17.40 4.01 -2.33
CA MET A 240 16.08 3.87 -2.96
C MET A 240 15.87 4.79 -4.18
N MET A 241 16.66 5.87 -4.31
CA MET A 241 16.60 6.79 -5.47
C MET A 241 17.27 6.22 -6.73
N LYS A 242 18.01 5.11 -6.62
CA LYS A 242 18.73 4.53 -7.76
C LYS A 242 17.78 3.78 -8.69
N GLU A 243 17.96 3.96 -10.00
CA GLU A 243 17.13 3.31 -11.04
C GLU A 243 17.31 1.79 -11.09
N GLN A 244 18.50 1.31 -10.74
CA GLN A 244 18.84 -0.12 -10.71
C GLN A 244 18.93 -0.63 -9.27
N PRO A 245 18.58 -1.91 -9.02
CA PRO A 245 18.80 -2.52 -7.72
C PRO A 245 20.25 -2.37 -7.26
N SER A 246 20.44 -1.69 -6.14
CA SER A 246 21.75 -1.51 -5.53
C SER A 246 22.30 -2.82 -4.97
N GLU A 247 23.60 -2.83 -4.66
CA GLU A 247 24.22 -3.92 -3.89
C GLU A 247 23.53 -4.14 -2.54
N LEU A 248 23.13 -3.06 -1.86
CA LEU A 248 22.39 -3.15 -0.59
C LEU A 248 21.03 -3.83 -0.79
N ARG A 249 20.26 -3.45 -1.82
CA ARG A 249 18.97 -4.05 -2.14
C ARG A 249 19.14 -5.54 -2.47
N ASN A 250 20.13 -5.88 -3.28
CA ASN A 250 20.45 -7.26 -3.62
C ASN A 250 20.85 -8.08 -2.40
N TYR A 251 21.65 -7.50 -1.50
CA TYR A 251 22.02 -8.13 -0.23
C TYR A 251 20.78 -8.40 0.64
N LEU A 252 19.94 -7.37 0.86
CA LEU A 252 18.71 -7.51 1.64
C LEU A 252 17.77 -8.56 1.05
N TRP A 253 17.65 -8.63 -0.27
CA TRP A 253 16.85 -9.64 -0.95
C TRP A 253 17.37 -11.06 -0.77
N ASN A 254 18.68 -11.26 -0.95
CA ASN A 254 19.30 -12.58 -0.90
C ASN A 254 19.39 -13.14 0.53
N TYR A 255 19.65 -12.28 1.51
CA TYR A 255 19.89 -12.70 2.89
C TYR A 255 18.72 -12.42 3.83
N GLY A 256 17.91 -11.39 3.57
CA GLY A 256 16.76 -11.02 4.40
C GLY A 256 15.69 -12.11 4.48
N LYS A 257 15.62 -13.03 3.50
CA LYS A 257 14.73 -14.20 3.55
C LYS A 257 14.99 -15.12 4.75
N TYR A 258 16.22 -15.14 5.27
CA TYR A 258 16.61 -15.94 6.44
C TYR A 258 16.32 -15.24 7.77
N ILE A 259 15.97 -13.95 7.76
CA ILE A 259 15.65 -13.19 8.96
C ILE A 259 14.26 -13.58 9.47
N ASN A 260 14.19 -13.95 10.75
CA ASN A 260 12.96 -14.33 11.45
C ASN A 260 12.58 -13.29 12.50
N GLY A 261 11.31 -12.87 12.55
CA GLY A 261 10.80 -11.92 13.54
C GLY A 261 10.30 -10.60 12.96
N GLY A 262 10.48 -10.36 11.65
CA GLY A 262 10.02 -9.13 10.99
C GLY A 262 10.66 -7.87 11.59
N ARG A 263 9.93 -6.75 11.63
CA ARG A 263 10.43 -5.48 12.20
C ARG A 263 10.58 -5.50 13.72
N ARG A 264 10.00 -6.48 14.43
CA ARG A 264 10.08 -6.58 15.90
C ARG A 264 11.49 -6.91 16.43
N LYS A 265 12.41 -7.35 15.57
CA LYS A 265 13.80 -7.68 15.92
C LYS A 265 14.85 -6.71 15.36
N LEU A 266 14.46 -5.82 14.44
CA LEU A 266 15.20 -4.59 14.17
C LEU A 266 14.98 -3.69 15.38
#